data_AF-A0A1Q3T9K7-F1
#
_entry.id   AF-A0A1Q3T9K7-F1
#
_cell.length_a   1.000
_cell.length_b   1.000
_cell.length_c   1.000
_cell.angle_alpha   90.00
_cell.angle_beta   90.00
_cell.angle_gamma   90.00
#
_symmetry.space_group_name_H-M   'P 1'
#
loop_
_entity.id
_entity.type
_entity.pdbx_description
1 polymer ?
#
loop_
_entity_poly.entity_id
_entity_poly.type
_entity_poly.pdbx_seq_one_letter_code
_entity_poly.pdbx_strand_id
1 'polypeptide(L)'
;MRPDDPRFASTATVVAGMSALARGDSAGAIAAAHPAVGGMADERVLPMVRGFALGIIADAHLLRGEPLRTLALLEGVDSNREHTLCFDMQRASAYLALGEPLRALQTTRARAAMGARHCIRTRGPILFRRALAHRALGDDDVAEAEFEDAVLRRLYAKLGVSSREQAVAALERGGFFERIAPAKGAGVAHAAPPMP
;
A
#
# COMPACT_ATOMS: atom_id res chain seq x y z
N MET A 1 -5.05 29.19 -1.50
CA MET A 1 -5.84 28.72 -2.67
C MET A 1 -7.30 29.06 -2.38
N ARG A 2 -8.02 29.69 -3.31
CA ARG A 2 -9.43 30.05 -3.07
C ARG A 2 -10.33 28.82 -3.30
N PRO A 3 -11.46 28.68 -2.58
CA PRO A 3 -12.40 27.56 -2.77
C PRO A 3 -12.89 27.39 -4.21
N ASP A 4 -13.00 28.50 -4.95
CA ASP A 4 -13.47 28.52 -6.34
C ASP A 4 -12.38 28.18 -7.36
N ASP A 5 -11.14 27.91 -6.93
CA ASP A 5 -10.06 27.49 -7.82
C ASP A 5 -10.32 26.05 -8.29
N PRO A 6 -10.41 25.77 -9.61
CA PRO A 6 -10.60 24.42 -10.13
C PRO A 6 -9.57 23.41 -9.62
N ARG A 7 -8.35 23.86 -9.31
CA ARG A 7 -7.30 23.02 -8.72
C ARG A 7 -7.59 22.66 -7.26
N PHE A 8 -8.33 23.50 -6.52
CA PHE A 8 -8.78 23.21 -5.15
C PHE A 8 -9.84 22.12 -5.18
N ALA A 9 -10.84 22.26 -6.06
CA ALA A 9 -11.86 21.24 -6.30
C ALA A 9 -11.22 19.90 -6.70
N SER A 10 -10.29 19.89 -7.65
CA SER A 10 -9.62 18.67 -8.08
C SER A 10 -8.81 18.03 -6.95
N THR A 11 -8.15 18.82 -6.10
CA THR A 11 -7.41 18.28 -4.95
C THR A 11 -8.36 17.71 -3.88
N ALA A 12 -9.48 18.38 -3.63
CA ALA A 12 -10.50 17.91 -2.70
C ALA A 12 -11.09 16.54 -3.11
N THR A 13 -11.31 16.32 -4.41
CA THR A 13 -11.79 15.02 -4.91
C THR A 13 -10.84 13.86 -4.60
N VAL A 14 -9.52 14.08 -4.74
CA VAL A 14 -8.50 13.09 -4.38
C VAL A 14 -8.50 12.79 -2.88
N VAL A 15 -8.61 13.82 -2.03
CA VAL A 15 -8.68 13.65 -0.58
C VAL A 15 -9.94 12.86 -0.17
N ALA A 16 -11.09 13.19 -0.78
CA ALA A 16 -12.33 12.46 -0.55
C ALA A 16 -12.21 10.99 -0.98
N GLY A 17 -11.61 10.72 -2.15
CA GLY A 17 -11.35 9.38 -2.64
C GLY A 17 -10.44 8.56 -1.71
N MET A 18 -9.35 9.16 -1.21
CA MET A 18 -8.48 8.52 -0.21
C MET A 18 -9.21 8.23 1.10
N SER A 19 -10.05 9.15 1.58
CA SER A 19 -10.83 8.96 2.79
C SER A 19 -11.86 7.82 2.64
N ALA A 20 -12.46 7.67 1.46
CA ALA A 20 -13.34 6.55 1.15
C ALA A 20 -12.56 5.21 1.13
N LEU A 21 -11.40 5.16 0.47
CA LEU A 21 -10.52 3.98 0.49
C LEU A 21 -10.11 3.57 1.90
N ALA A 22 -9.70 4.53 2.73
CA ALA A 22 -9.29 4.26 4.11
C ALA A 22 -10.41 3.64 4.96
N ARG A 23 -11.68 3.85 4.57
CA ARG A 23 -12.87 3.27 5.20
C ARG A 23 -13.36 1.99 4.53
N GLY A 24 -12.66 1.51 3.50
CA GLY A 24 -13.08 0.36 2.69
C GLY A 24 -14.23 0.65 1.71
N ASP A 25 -14.68 1.91 1.62
CA ASP A 25 -15.73 2.33 0.69
C ASP A 25 -15.16 2.48 -0.73
N SER A 26 -15.01 1.34 -1.40
CA SER A 26 -14.46 1.29 -2.76
C SER A 26 -15.37 1.98 -3.77
N ALA A 27 -16.69 1.97 -3.57
CA ALA A 27 -17.64 2.62 -4.46
C ALA A 27 -17.55 4.15 -4.34
N GLY A 28 -17.53 4.67 -3.11
CA GLY A 28 -17.33 6.09 -2.84
C GLY A 28 -15.96 6.59 -3.30
N ALA A 29 -14.91 5.75 -3.18
CA ALA A 29 -13.58 6.07 -3.67
C ALA A 29 -13.56 6.29 -5.19
N ILE A 30 -14.17 5.39 -5.95
CA ILE A 30 -14.29 5.51 -7.41
C ILE A 30 -15.11 6.75 -7.76
N ALA A 31 -16.29 6.91 -7.17
CA ALA A 31 -17.18 8.03 -7.46
C ALA A 31 -16.52 9.39 -7.18
N ALA A 32 -15.77 9.50 -6.09
CA ALA A 32 -15.04 10.72 -5.74
C ALA A 32 -13.86 11.00 -6.67
N ALA A 33 -13.09 9.98 -7.07
CA ALA A 33 -11.87 10.16 -7.88
C ALA A 33 -12.13 10.25 -9.39
N HIS A 34 -13.23 9.68 -9.89
CA HIS A 34 -13.53 9.60 -11.32
C HIS A 34 -13.56 10.97 -12.04
N PRO A 35 -14.08 12.08 -11.46
CA PRO A 35 -14.07 13.39 -12.11
C PRO A 35 -12.66 13.91 -12.44
N ALA A 36 -11.64 13.52 -11.67
CA ALA A 36 -10.24 13.90 -11.93
C ALA A 36 -9.59 13.07 -13.06
N VAL A 37 -10.27 12.03 -13.56
CA VAL A 37 -9.79 11.13 -14.62
C VAL A 37 -10.56 11.34 -15.94
N GLY A 38 -11.86 11.63 -15.90
CA GLY A 38 -12.73 11.69 -17.09
C GLY A 38 -12.80 13.04 -17.84
N GLY A 39 -13.02 12.94 -19.17
CA GLY A 39 -13.80 13.86 -20.02
C GLY A 39 -13.19 15.21 -20.43
N MET A 40 -12.39 15.22 -21.51
CA MET A 40 -11.49 16.30 -21.94
C MET A 40 -10.46 16.61 -20.86
N ALA A 41 -9.19 16.69 -21.23
CA ALA A 41 -8.19 17.22 -20.32
C ALA A 41 -8.65 18.63 -19.93
N ASP A 42 -9.33 18.78 -18.79
CA ASP A 42 -9.35 20.08 -18.15
C ASP A 42 -7.88 20.32 -17.81
N GLU A 43 -7.20 21.09 -18.67
CA GLU A 43 -5.79 21.46 -18.53
C GLU A 43 -5.49 22.07 -17.15
N ARG A 44 -6.55 22.44 -16.41
CA ARG A 44 -6.50 22.92 -15.03
C ARG A 44 -6.27 21.81 -13.99
N VAL A 45 -6.48 20.52 -14.29
CA VAL A 45 -6.17 19.43 -13.36
C VAL A 45 -4.69 19.10 -13.44
N LEU A 46 -3.98 19.30 -12.32
CA LEU A 46 -2.56 19.03 -12.23
C LEU A 46 -2.26 17.54 -12.50
N PRO A 47 -1.22 17.20 -13.29
CA PRO A 47 -0.87 15.81 -13.60
C PRO A 47 -0.72 14.91 -12.37
N MET A 48 -0.20 15.46 -11.27
CA MET A 48 -0.08 14.75 -10.00
C MET A 48 -1.45 14.37 -9.41
N VAL A 49 -2.44 15.27 -9.46
CA VAL A 49 -3.80 15.04 -8.95
C VAL A 49 -4.47 13.92 -9.76
N ARG A 50 -4.37 14.00 -11.10
CA ARG A 50 -4.85 12.93 -11.99
C ARG A 50 -4.21 11.58 -11.66
N GLY A 51 -2.89 11.57 -11.43
CA GLY A 51 -2.19 10.35 -11.09
C GLY A 51 -2.60 9.75 -9.73
N PHE A 52 -2.88 10.58 -8.72
CA PHE A 52 -3.47 10.11 -7.46
C PHE A 52 -4.88 9.55 -7.67
N ALA A 53 -5.71 10.22 -8.46
CA ALA A 53 -7.05 9.74 -8.77
C ALA A 53 -7.02 8.37 -9.47
N LEU A 54 -6.14 8.17 -10.45
CA LEU A 54 -5.91 6.88 -11.09
C LEU A 54 -5.48 5.80 -10.07
N GLY A 55 -4.55 6.15 -9.18
CA GLY A 55 -4.11 5.23 -8.12
C GLY A 55 -5.24 4.81 -7.18
N ILE A 56 -6.12 5.76 -6.82
CA ILE A 56 -7.28 5.51 -5.95
C ILE A 56 -8.27 4.56 -6.61
N ILE A 57 -8.62 4.80 -7.88
CA ILE A 57 -9.55 3.94 -8.63
C ILE A 57 -8.94 2.55 -8.81
N ALA A 58 -7.63 2.47 -9.12
CA ALA A 58 -6.91 1.21 -9.24
C ALA A 58 -6.95 0.39 -7.94
N ASP A 59 -6.68 1.03 -6.79
CA ASP A 59 -6.73 0.38 -5.48
C ASP A 59 -8.17 -0.03 -5.10
N ALA A 60 -9.17 0.78 -5.45
CA ALA A 60 -10.59 0.42 -5.24
C ALA A 60 -11.01 -0.81 -6.05
N HIS A 61 -10.56 -0.95 -7.31
CA HIS A 61 -10.78 -2.16 -8.09
C HIS A 61 -10.08 -3.37 -7.47
N LEU A 62 -8.85 -3.22 -6.97
CA LEU A 62 -8.14 -4.30 -6.29
C LEU A 62 -8.87 -4.76 -5.01
N LEU A 63 -9.37 -3.83 -4.20
CA LEU A 63 -10.17 -4.13 -3.00
C LEU A 63 -11.46 -4.90 -3.32
N ARG A 64 -12.03 -4.69 -4.51
CA ARG A 64 -13.22 -5.40 -5.01
C ARG A 64 -12.90 -6.74 -5.67
N GLY A 65 -11.62 -7.14 -5.74
CA GLY A 65 -11.22 -8.35 -6.46
C GLY A 65 -11.35 -8.23 -7.97
N GLU A 66 -11.17 -7.04 -8.53
CA GLU A 66 -11.31 -6.74 -9.96
C GLU A 66 -9.94 -6.46 -10.63
N PRO A 67 -8.95 -7.38 -10.59
CA PRO A 67 -7.59 -7.10 -11.04
C PRO A 67 -7.49 -6.76 -12.54
N LEU A 68 -8.34 -7.35 -13.38
CA LEU A 68 -8.38 -7.03 -14.81
C LEU A 68 -8.83 -5.59 -15.07
N ARG A 69 -9.75 -5.04 -14.25
CA ARG A 69 -10.14 -3.63 -14.35
C ARG A 69 -9.02 -2.71 -13.94
N THR A 70 -8.25 -3.09 -12.92
CA THR A 70 -7.03 -2.37 -12.53
C THR A 70 -6.01 -2.34 -13.66
N LEU A 71 -5.76 -3.47 -14.34
CA LEU A 71 -4.82 -3.52 -15.45
C LEU A 71 -5.30 -2.68 -16.65
N ALA A 72 -6.58 -2.78 -17.02
CA ALA A 72 -7.17 -2.01 -18.09
C ALA A 72 -7.13 -0.49 -17.81
N LEU A 73 -7.43 -0.07 -16.58
CA LEU A 73 -7.35 1.34 -16.17
C LEU A 73 -5.94 1.91 -16.32
N LEU A 74 -4.93 1.10 -16.07
CA LEU A 74 -3.52 1.51 -16.07
C LEU A 74 -2.81 1.18 -17.38
N GLU A 75 -3.52 0.71 -18.41
CA GLU A 75 -2.92 0.40 -19.70
C GLU A 75 -2.36 1.69 -20.34
N GLY A 76 -1.10 1.64 -20.78
CA GLY A 76 -0.41 2.80 -21.37
C GLY A 76 -0.07 3.95 -20.42
N VAL A 77 -0.37 3.84 -19.13
CA VAL A 77 -0.09 4.91 -18.15
C VAL A 77 1.29 4.73 -17.50
N ASP A 78 2.24 5.62 -17.77
CA ASP A 78 3.55 5.53 -17.13
C ASP A 78 3.55 5.93 -15.65
N SER A 79 4.33 5.19 -14.85
CA SER A 79 4.64 5.63 -13.47
C SER A 79 5.56 6.85 -13.54
N ASN A 80 5.19 7.94 -12.86
CA ASN A 80 5.98 9.17 -12.85
C ASN A 80 7.41 8.93 -12.32
N ARG A 81 8.41 9.51 -13.02
CA ARG A 81 9.84 9.51 -12.66
C ARG A 81 10.15 10.26 -11.36
N GLU A 82 9.24 11.05 -10.81
CA GLU A 82 9.40 11.65 -9.48
C GLU A 82 8.95 10.70 -8.34
N HIS A 83 8.54 9.47 -8.68
CA HIS A 83 8.34 8.31 -7.79
C HIS A 83 7.35 8.47 -6.64
N THR A 84 6.69 9.62 -6.51
CA THR A 84 5.57 9.75 -5.58
C THR A 84 4.49 8.77 -5.98
N LEU A 85 4.15 8.65 -7.27
CA LEU A 85 3.15 7.71 -7.79
C LEU A 85 3.82 6.55 -8.53
N CYS A 86 3.47 5.32 -8.19
CA CYS A 86 4.04 4.11 -8.79
C CYS A 86 2.93 3.12 -9.14
N PHE A 87 2.45 3.18 -10.39
CA PHE A 87 1.41 2.28 -10.90
C PHE A 87 1.87 0.83 -11.01
N ASP A 88 3.19 0.59 -11.02
CA ASP A 88 3.76 -0.75 -11.01
C ASP A 88 3.43 -1.50 -9.71
N MET A 89 3.13 -0.79 -8.63
CA MET A 89 2.61 -1.37 -7.39
C MET A 89 1.20 -1.95 -7.59
N GLN A 90 0.29 -1.17 -8.19
CA GLN A 90 -1.06 -1.65 -8.47
C GLN A 90 -1.06 -2.79 -9.50
N ARG A 91 -0.28 -2.67 -10.57
CA ARG A 91 -0.11 -3.75 -11.57
C ARG A 91 0.41 -5.03 -10.95
N ALA A 92 1.44 -4.95 -10.10
CA ALA A 92 1.96 -6.11 -9.39
C ALA A 92 0.90 -6.76 -8.48
N SER A 93 0.08 -5.96 -7.79
CA SER A 93 -1.06 -6.49 -7.02
C SER A 93 -2.04 -7.25 -7.92
N ALA A 94 -2.37 -6.68 -9.08
CA ALA A 94 -3.30 -7.28 -10.02
C ALA A 94 -2.75 -8.61 -10.57
N TYR A 95 -1.48 -8.67 -10.97
CA TYR A 95 -0.84 -9.91 -11.40
C TYR A 95 -0.78 -10.95 -10.29
N LEU A 96 -0.46 -10.58 -9.06
CA LEU A 96 -0.50 -11.50 -7.91
C LEU A 96 -1.90 -12.06 -7.67
N ALA A 97 -2.94 -11.22 -7.75
CA ALA A 97 -4.34 -11.65 -7.61
C ALA A 97 -4.78 -12.60 -8.74
N LEU A 98 -4.15 -12.52 -9.91
CA LEU A 98 -4.38 -13.41 -11.05
C LEU A 98 -3.51 -14.69 -11.00
N GLY A 99 -2.64 -14.85 -10.00
CA GLY A 99 -1.72 -15.98 -9.93
C GLY A 99 -0.55 -15.89 -10.93
N GLU A 100 -0.15 -14.68 -11.32
CA GLU A 100 0.92 -14.41 -12.29
C GLU A 100 2.17 -13.80 -11.61
N PRO A 101 2.86 -14.52 -10.71
CA PRO A 101 3.96 -13.96 -9.91
C PRO A 101 5.15 -13.50 -10.77
N LEU A 102 5.44 -14.20 -11.88
CA LEU A 102 6.51 -13.80 -12.80
C LEU A 102 6.27 -12.41 -13.41
N ARG A 103 5.02 -12.09 -13.77
CA ARG A 103 4.68 -10.75 -14.29
C ARG A 103 4.73 -9.69 -13.23
N ALA A 104 4.38 -10.01 -11.98
CA ALA A 104 4.56 -9.12 -10.84
C ALA A 104 6.06 -8.78 -10.62
N LEU A 105 6.96 -9.76 -10.76
CA LEU A 105 8.41 -9.52 -10.69
C LEU A 105 8.91 -8.69 -11.88
N GLN A 106 8.46 -9.00 -13.09
CA GLN A 106 8.85 -8.27 -14.31
C GLN A 106 8.44 -6.80 -14.23
N THR A 107 7.18 -6.51 -13.87
CA THR A 107 6.66 -5.14 -13.81
C THR A 107 7.33 -4.28 -12.73
N THR A 108 7.90 -4.90 -11.69
CA THR A 108 8.53 -4.18 -10.57
C THR A 108 10.05 -4.09 -10.66
N ARG A 109 10.69 -4.80 -11.60
CA ARG A 109 12.15 -4.91 -11.71
C ARG A 109 12.86 -3.56 -11.73
N ALA A 110 12.38 -2.63 -12.57
CA ALA A 110 13.00 -1.31 -12.71
C ALA A 110 12.91 -0.50 -11.40
N ARG A 111 11.82 -0.65 -10.64
CA ARG A 111 11.57 0.05 -9.37
C ARG A 111 12.44 -0.51 -8.25
N ALA A 112 12.57 -1.83 -8.16
CA ALA A 112 13.45 -2.48 -7.19
C ALA A 112 14.92 -2.07 -7.40
N ALA A 113 15.38 -2.00 -8.65
CA ALA A 113 16.74 -1.61 -9.00
C ALA A 113 17.10 -0.15 -8.62
N MET A 114 16.13 0.69 -8.28
CA MET A 114 16.40 2.07 -7.86
C MET A 114 16.99 2.18 -6.46
N GLY A 115 16.78 1.18 -5.60
CA GLY A 115 17.26 1.18 -4.22
C GLY A 115 16.88 2.44 -3.46
N ALA A 116 17.87 3.11 -2.86
CA ALA A 116 17.66 4.32 -2.05
C ALA A 116 17.16 5.54 -2.84
N ARG A 117 17.23 5.53 -4.18
CA ARG A 117 16.69 6.61 -5.03
C ARG A 117 15.17 6.53 -5.21
N HIS A 118 14.53 5.45 -4.77
CA HIS A 118 13.09 5.29 -4.85
C HIS A 118 12.40 6.11 -3.75
N CYS A 119 11.21 6.65 -4.03
CA CYS A 119 10.40 7.30 -3.00
C CYS A 119 10.10 6.31 -1.87
N ILE A 120 10.31 6.75 -0.63
CA ILE A 120 10.09 5.96 0.58
C ILE A 120 8.65 5.44 0.68
N ARG A 121 7.68 6.22 0.18
CA ARG A 121 6.25 5.88 0.20
C ARG A 121 5.93 4.62 -0.62
N THR A 122 6.64 4.41 -1.71
CA THR A 122 6.28 3.40 -2.72
C THR A 122 7.28 2.25 -2.78
N ARG A 123 8.48 2.40 -2.20
CA ARG A 123 9.50 1.34 -2.18
C ARG A 123 9.08 0.13 -1.34
N GLY A 124 8.70 0.33 -0.07
CA GLY A 124 8.27 -0.75 0.82
C GLY A 124 7.12 -1.58 0.21
N PRO A 125 6.04 -0.95 -0.28
CA PRO A 125 4.96 -1.65 -0.96
C PRO A 125 5.36 -2.44 -2.23
N ILE A 126 6.38 -2.01 -2.97
CA ILE A 126 6.92 -2.73 -4.13
C ILE A 126 7.68 -3.98 -3.66
N LEU A 127 8.61 -3.82 -2.72
CA LEU A 127 9.41 -4.93 -2.18
C LEU A 127 8.51 -5.99 -1.51
N PHE A 128 7.47 -5.56 -0.79
CA PHE A 128 6.49 -6.48 -0.20
C PHE A 128 5.80 -7.35 -1.25
N ARG A 129 5.38 -6.78 -2.39
CA ARG A 129 4.76 -7.56 -3.49
C ARG A 129 5.75 -8.49 -4.17
N ARG A 130 7.02 -8.07 -4.29
CA ARG A 130 8.08 -8.93 -4.81
C ARG A 130 8.35 -10.11 -3.90
N ALA A 131 8.37 -9.90 -2.58
CA ALA A 131 8.47 -10.97 -1.60
C ALA A 131 7.33 -11.99 -1.76
N LEU A 132 6.07 -11.50 -1.88
CA LEU A 132 4.93 -12.38 -2.15
C LEU A 132 5.06 -13.15 -3.47
N ALA A 133 5.56 -12.52 -4.53
CA ALA A 133 5.79 -13.16 -5.82
C ALA A 133 6.87 -14.25 -5.74
N HIS A 134 7.99 -13.99 -5.08
CA HIS A 134 9.05 -14.97 -4.86
C HIS A 134 8.57 -16.15 -4.02
N ARG A 135 7.82 -15.88 -2.94
CA ARG A 135 7.22 -16.93 -2.11
C ARG A 135 6.25 -17.80 -2.91
N ALA A 136 5.46 -17.21 -3.81
CA ALA A 136 4.56 -17.98 -4.69
C ALA A 136 5.32 -18.88 -5.69
N LEU A 137 6.59 -18.57 -5.98
CA LEU A 137 7.47 -19.36 -6.84
C LEU A 137 8.32 -20.39 -6.07
N GLY A 138 8.29 -20.35 -4.73
CA GLY A 138 9.14 -21.19 -3.87
C GLY A 138 10.53 -20.63 -3.60
N ASP A 139 10.81 -19.37 -3.96
CA ASP A 139 12.09 -18.70 -3.72
C ASP A 139 12.12 -18.09 -2.30
N ASP A 140 11.99 -18.91 -1.25
CA ASP A 140 11.77 -18.44 0.13
C ASP A 140 12.88 -17.52 0.65
N ASP A 141 14.14 -17.82 0.35
CA ASP A 141 15.29 -16.98 0.77
C ASP A 141 15.23 -15.58 0.15
N VAL A 142 14.85 -15.49 -1.13
CA VAL A 142 14.72 -14.21 -1.83
C VAL A 142 13.48 -13.45 -1.34
N ALA A 143 12.40 -14.18 -1.05
CA ALA A 143 11.19 -13.61 -0.50
C ALA A 143 11.45 -12.95 0.87
N GLU A 144 12.18 -13.63 1.75
CA GLU A 144 12.55 -13.09 3.06
C GLU A 144 13.42 -11.84 2.90
N ALA A 145 14.46 -11.87 2.07
CA ALA A 145 15.34 -10.72 1.86
C ALA A 145 14.58 -9.47 1.34
N GLU A 146 13.65 -9.64 0.40
CA GLU A 146 12.79 -8.55 -0.10
C GLU A 146 11.83 -8.05 0.99
N PHE A 147 11.28 -8.94 1.82
CA PHE A 147 10.43 -8.57 2.94
C PHE A 147 11.19 -7.79 4.03
N GLU A 148 12.41 -8.22 4.36
CA GLU A 148 13.28 -7.52 5.31
C GLU A 148 13.62 -6.10 4.83
N ASP A 149 13.97 -5.92 3.54
CA ASP A 149 14.23 -4.58 2.99
C ASP A 149 12.95 -3.73 2.92
N ALA A 150 11.77 -4.36 2.77
CA ALA A 150 10.48 -3.67 2.76
C ALA A 150 10.08 -3.09 4.13
N VAL A 151 10.28 -3.86 5.21
CA VAL A 151 9.70 -3.57 6.53
C VAL A 151 10.76 -3.29 7.60
N LEU A 152 11.86 -4.04 7.57
CA LEU A 152 12.76 -4.16 8.71
C LEU A 152 13.93 -3.19 8.67
N ARG A 153 14.41 -2.78 7.50
CA ARG A 153 15.57 -1.88 7.42
C ARG A 153 15.39 -0.55 8.16
N ARG A 154 14.17 0.01 8.17
CA ARG A 154 13.86 1.23 8.94
C ARG A 154 13.74 0.95 10.43
N LEU A 155 13.22 -0.23 10.81
CA LEU A 155 13.15 -0.68 12.19
C LEU A 155 14.56 -0.93 12.76
N TYR A 156 15.41 -1.63 12.00
CA TYR A 156 16.81 -1.90 12.34
C TYR A 156 17.59 -0.61 12.57
N ALA A 157 17.44 0.37 11.67
CA ALA A 157 18.05 1.69 11.85
C ALA A 157 17.59 2.40 13.14
N LYS A 158 16.32 2.29 13.51
CA LYS A 158 15.80 2.88 14.76
C LYS A 158 16.27 2.15 16.02
N LEU A 159 16.45 0.84 15.92
CA LEU A 159 16.91 -0.02 17.00
C LEU A 159 18.45 -0.03 17.12
N GLY A 160 19.17 0.54 16.15
CA GLY A 160 20.63 0.52 16.11
C GLY A 160 21.20 -0.88 15.86
N VAL A 161 20.49 -1.72 15.11
CA VAL A 161 20.88 -3.11 14.82
C VAL A 161 21.05 -3.35 13.33
N SER A 162 21.66 -4.47 12.95
CA SER A 162 21.88 -4.86 11.55
C SER A 162 21.27 -6.20 11.14
N SER A 163 20.66 -6.95 12.07
CA SER A 163 19.98 -8.21 11.77
C SER A 163 18.66 -8.37 12.52
N ARG A 164 17.84 -9.32 12.06
CA ARG A 164 16.57 -9.71 12.69
C ARG A 164 16.78 -10.19 14.13
N GLU A 165 17.76 -11.05 14.34
CA GLU A 165 18.09 -11.61 15.66
C GLU A 165 18.47 -10.48 16.63
N GLN A 166 19.28 -9.53 16.17
CA GLN A 166 19.66 -8.38 16.97
C GLN A 166 18.44 -7.48 17.26
N ALA A 167 17.54 -7.30 16.29
CA ALA A 167 16.32 -6.52 16.47
C ALA A 167 15.40 -7.17 17.52
N VAL A 168 15.17 -8.48 17.43
CA VAL A 168 14.38 -9.23 18.40
C VAL A 168 15.00 -9.12 19.80
N ALA A 169 16.30 -9.36 19.92
CA ALA A 169 17.00 -9.25 21.21
C ALA A 169 16.93 -7.82 21.80
N ALA A 170 16.98 -6.78 20.95
CA ALA A 170 16.83 -5.40 21.39
C ALA A 170 15.40 -5.09 21.88
N LEU A 171 14.39 -5.61 21.17
CA LEU A 171 12.97 -5.45 21.54
C LEU A 171 12.62 -6.22 22.83
N GLU A 172 13.17 -7.42 22.99
CA GLU A 172 13.03 -8.23 24.22
C GLU A 172 13.65 -7.53 25.42
N ARG A 173 14.90 -7.06 25.33
CA ARG A 173 15.53 -6.26 26.39
C ARG A 173 14.74 -5.01 26.76
N GLY A 174 13.99 -4.45 25.80
CA GLY A 174 13.12 -3.29 26.00
C GLY A 174 11.72 -3.62 26.55
N GLY A 175 11.44 -4.88 26.91
CA GLY A 175 10.13 -5.31 27.43
C GLY A 175 8.98 -5.14 26.43
N PHE A 176 9.27 -5.08 25.12
CA PHE A 176 8.28 -4.73 24.10
C PHE A 176 7.13 -5.76 24.02
N PHE A 177 7.46 -7.05 24.10
CA PHE A 177 6.50 -8.15 23.97
C PHE A 177 5.69 -8.42 25.26
N GLU A 178 6.22 -8.04 26.41
CA GLU A 178 5.55 -8.18 27.71
C GLU A 178 4.35 -7.22 27.84
N ARG A 179 4.41 -6.04 27.19
CA ARG A 179 3.31 -5.07 27.16
C ARG A 179 2.16 -5.43 26.21
N ILE A 180 2.35 -6.40 25.31
CA ILE A 180 1.36 -6.77 24.26
C ILE A 180 0.56 -8.02 24.67
N ALA A 181 1.04 -8.79 25.65
CA ALA A 181 0.28 -9.91 26.19
C ALA A 181 -0.99 -9.40 26.90
N PRO A 182 -2.19 -9.95 26.59
CA PRO A 182 -3.37 -9.64 27.39
C PRO A 182 -3.10 -10.10 28.82
N ALA A 183 -3.49 -9.27 29.80
CA ALA A 183 -3.37 -9.59 31.21
C ALA A 183 -4.04 -10.93 31.51
N LYS A 184 -3.26 -12.01 31.59
CA LYS A 184 -3.70 -13.28 32.18
C LYS A 184 -3.87 -13.02 33.67
N GLY A 185 -5.11 -12.75 34.12
CA GLY A 185 -5.39 -12.70 35.55
C GLY A 185 -6.51 -11.79 36.05
N ALA A 186 -7.56 -11.51 35.27
CA ALA A 186 -8.81 -11.02 35.86
C ALA A 186 -9.86 -12.13 35.71
N GLY A 187 -10.01 -12.94 36.77
CA GLY A 187 -11.11 -13.89 36.87
C GLY A 187 -12.43 -13.14 36.76
N VAL A 188 -13.20 -13.44 35.71
CA VAL A 188 -14.57 -12.96 35.59
C VAL A 188 -15.40 -13.76 36.59
N ALA A 189 -15.65 -13.18 37.76
CA ALA A 189 -16.66 -13.69 38.67
C ALA A 189 -18.02 -13.62 37.94
N HIS A 190 -18.55 -14.78 37.58
CA HIS A 190 -19.87 -14.90 36.99
C HIS A 190 -20.90 -14.65 38.10
N ALA A 191 -21.35 -13.40 38.23
CA ALA A 191 -22.54 -13.10 39.02
C ALA A 191 -23.73 -13.74 38.30
N ALA A 192 -24.41 -14.67 38.96
CA ALA A 192 -25.66 -15.23 38.48
C ALA A 192 -26.73 -14.12 38.47
N PRO A 193 -27.57 -14.04 37.42
CA PRO A 193 -28.65 -13.06 37.36
C PRO A 193 -29.75 -13.38 38.40
N PRO A 194 -30.41 -12.36 38.98
CA PRO A 194 -31.55 -12.59 39.87
C PRO A 194 -32.72 -13.15 39.07
N MET A 195 -33.31 -14.23 39.58
CA MET A 195 -34.56 -14.81 39.10
C MET A 195 -35.75 -13.92 39.51
N PRO A 196 -36.84 -13.90 38.71
CA PRO A 196 -38.02 -13.07 38.94
C PRO A 196 -38.80 -13.44 40.22
#